data_AF-A0A6A4WYF7-F1
#
_entry.id   AF-A0A6A4WYF7-F1
#
_cell.length_a   1.000
_cell.length_b   1.000
_cell.length_c   1.000
_cell.angle_alpha   90.00
_cell.angle_beta   90.00
_cell.angle_gamma   90.00
#
_symmetry.space_group_name_H-M   'P 1'
#
loop_
_entity.id
_entity.type
_entity.pdbx_description
1 polymer ?
#
loop_
_entity_poly.entity_id
_entity_poly.type
_entity_poly.pdbx_seq_one_letter_code
_entity_poly.pdbx_strand_id
1 'polypeptide(L)'
;MDKLRVARSNGKRAFTRINRNLLKQIADEAEPGLVQDCWKELQEAWSDVESKHNEYVSLLTSEEEMDGEEPWISEVYDSFSNSKKTFFNFMKNCSKAVKEEQTSVDTASIKRPDIQKLKMPLFSGSQDNVISFNDFLNMFDDLIGNNSAYSNTAKLMYLKSYLRGNALDTGPGWAADQATGQLTCPRAITT
;
A
#
# COMPACT_ATOMS: atom_id res chain seq x y z
N MET A 1 -35.20 5.74 -10.94
CA MET A 1 -34.82 6.75 -9.92
C MET A 1 -34.89 6.22 -8.48
N ASP A 2 -36.06 5.84 -7.96
CA ASP A 2 -36.15 5.43 -6.53
C ASP A 2 -35.28 4.23 -6.14
N LYS A 3 -35.16 3.23 -7.02
CA LYS A 3 -34.27 2.07 -6.78
C LYS A 3 -32.80 2.48 -6.61
N LEU A 4 -32.31 3.43 -7.40
CA LEU A 4 -30.94 3.93 -7.30
C LEU A 4 -30.74 4.82 -6.07
N ARG A 5 -31.74 5.63 -5.73
CA ARG A 5 -31.74 6.42 -4.49
C ARG A 5 -31.67 5.52 -3.25
N VAL A 6 -32.40 4.40 -3.27
CA VAL A 6 -32.33 3.37 -2.22
C VAL A 6 -30.97 2.66 -2.24
N ALA A 7 -30.45 2.31 -3.42
CA ALA A 7 -29.14 1.66 -3.57
C ALA A 7 -28.00 2.51 -2.99
N ARG A 8 -27.89 3.79 -3.36
CA ARG A 8 -26.88 4.71 -2.81
C ARG A 8 -27.03 4.90 -1.29
N SER A 9 -28.27 4.94 -0.80
CA SER A 9 -28.55 5.04 0.64
C SER A 9 -28.10 3.79 1.39
N ASN A 10 -28.29 2.60 0.81
CA ASN A 10 -27.81 1.35 1.37
C ASN A 10 -26.27 1.28 1.36
N GLY A 11 -25.63 1.76 0.29
CA GLY A 11 -24.18 1.96 0.24
C GLY A 11 -23.71 2.83 1.41
N LYS A 12 -24.30 4.02 1.61
CA LYS A 12 -23.94 4.94 2.71
C LYS A 12 -24.08 4.26 4.08
N ARG A 13 -25.12 3.44 4.29
CA ARG A 13 -25.29 2.66 5.53
C ARG A 13 -24.19 1.61 5.72
N ALA A 14 -23.83 0.89 4.66
CA ALA A 14 -22.75 -0.11 4.71
C ALA A 14 -21.41 0.57 5.03
N PHE A 15 -21.07 1.64 4.30
CA PHE A 15 -19.92 2.50 4.58
C PHE A 15 -19.90 2.96 6.04
N THR A 16 -21.00 3.51 6.54
CA THR A 16 -21.08 4.01 7.93
C THR A 16 -20.80 2.92 8.95
N ARG A 17 -21.32 1.70 8.72
CA ARG A 17 -21.08 0.55 9.62
C ARG A 17 -19.62 0.11 9.61
N ILE A 18 -19.03 -0.03 8.42
CA ILE A 18 -17.62 -0.43 8.27
C ILE A 18 -16.71 0.64 8.85
N ASN A 19 -17.02 1.92 8.62
CA ASN A 19 -16.27 3.04 9.17
C ASN A 19 -16.26 3.02 10.70
N ARG A 20 -17.43 2.80 11.33
CA ARG A 20 -17.52 2.63 12.79
C ARG A 20 -16.70 1.45 13.29
N ASN A 21 -16.68 0.33 12.56
CA ASN A 21 -15.86 -0.81 12.93
C ASN A 21 -14.36 -0.46 12.89
N LEU A 22 -13.87 0.16 11.81
CA LEU A 22 -12.48 0.61 11.72
C LEU A 22 -12.10 1.52 12.89
N LEU A 23 -12.90 2.56 13.14
CA LEU A 23 -12.63 3.50 14.23
C LEU A 23 -12.63 2.82 15.59
N LYS A 24 -13.49 1.82 15.80
CA LYS A 24 -13.48 0.98 17.00
C LYS A 24 -12.18 0.17 17.11
N GLN A 25 -11.76 -0.53 16.06
CA GLN A 25 -10.51 -1.31 16.09
C GLN A 25 -9.29 -0.43 16.37
N ILE A 26 -9.27 0.80 15.84
CA ILE A 26 -8.22 1.77 16.15
C ILE A 26 -8.27 2.21 17.61
N ALA A 27 -9.46 2.50 18.15
CA ALA A 27 -9.63 2.92 19.54
C ALA A 27 -9.29 1.81 20.54
N ASP A 28 -9.55 0.56 20.17
CA ASP A 28 -9.22 -0.63 20.96
C ASP A 28 -7.73 -1.02 20.84
N GLU A 29 -6.92 -0.22 20.12
CA GLU A 29 -5.50 -0.47 19.83
C GLU A 29 -5.24 -1.89 19.30
N ALA A 30 -6.14 -2.36 18.43
CA ALA A 30 -6.08 -3.70 17.88
C ALA A 30 -4.80 -3.96 17.06
N GLU A 31 -4.55 -5.23 16.75
CA GLU A 31 -3.39 -5.63 15.95
C GLU A 31 -3.36 -4.91 14.58
N PRO A 32 -2.21 -4.37 14.13
CA PRO A 32 -2.13 -3.56 12.92
C PRO A 32 -2.64 -4.21 11.64
N GLY A 33 -2.45 -5.53 11.47
CA GLY A 33 -3.02 -6.30 10.36
C GLY A 33 -4.55 -6.27 10.35
N LEU A 34 -5.20 -6.48 11.50
CA LEU A 34 -6.66 -6.38 11.61
C LEU A 34 -7.18 -4.97 11.25
N VAL A 35 -6.47 -3.93 11.70
CA VAL A 35 -6.83 -2.54 11.38
C VAL A 35 -6.63 -2.27 9.88
N GLN A 36 -5.62 -2.85 9.25
CA GLN A 36 -5.37 -2.76 7.81
C GLN A 36 -6.45 -3.46 6.99
N ASP A 37 -6.94 -4.62 7.42
CA ASP A 37 -8.05 -5.32 6.76
C ASP A 37 -9.34 -4.50 6.84
N CYS A 38 -9.66 -3.93 8.01
CA CYS A 38 -10.80 -3.03 8.18
C CYS A 38 -10.69 -1.76 7.31
N TRP A 39 -9.47 -1.26 7.12
CA TRP A 39 -9.21 -0.13 6.22
C TRP A 39 -9.50 -0.49 4.77
N LYS A 40 -9.08 -1.67 4.31
CA LYS A 40 -9.38 -2.16 2.96
C LYS A 40 -10.88 -2.29 2.72
N GLU A 41 -11.62 -2.87 3.67
CA GLU A 41 -13.09 -2.95 3.60
C GLU A 41 -13.74 -1.57 3.49
N LEU A 42 -13.21 -0.57 4.20
CA LEU A 42 -13.70 0.80 4.13
C LEU A 42 -13.46 1.43 2.75
N GLN A 43 -12.30 1.16 2.12
CA GLN A 43 -12.01 1.62 0.76
C GLN A 43 -12.97 1.02 -0.27
N GLU A 44 -13.24 -0.28 -0.16
CA GLU A 44 -14.21 -0.98 -1.02
C GLU A 44 -15.62 -0.41 -0.84
N ALA A 45 -16.05 -0.18 0.41
CA ALA A 45 -17.34 0.43 0.72
C ALA A 45 -17.46 1.89 0.22
N TRP A 46 -16.38 2.67 0.27
CA TRP A 46 -16.34 4.01 -0.32
C TRP A 46 -16.52 3.95 -1.84
N SER A 47 -15.77 3.10 -2.53
CA SER A 47 -15.86 2.92 -3.98
C SER A 47 -17.27 2.52 -4.41
N ASP A 48 -17.93 1.64 -3.63
CA ASP A 48 -19.32 1.24 -3.87
C ASP A 48 -20.32 2.39 -3.69
N VAL A 49 -20.15 3.24 -2.68
CA VAL A 49 -20.99 4.44 -2.47
C VAL A 49 -20.82 5.43 -3.62
N GLU A 50 -19.58 5.73 -3.99
CA GLU A 50 -19.24 6.66 -5.06
C GLU A 50 -19.82 6.17 -6.40
N SER A 51 -19.65 4.88 -6.71
CA SER A 51 -20.22 4.28 -7.92
C SER A 51 -21.75 4.41 -7.98
N LYS A 52 -22.45 4.06 -6.89
CA LYS A 52 -23.91 4.18 -6.81
C LYS A 52 -24.41 5.62 -6.81
N HIS A 53 -23.64 6.55 -6.26
CA HIS A 53 -23.95 7.97 -6.32
C HIS A 53 -23.83 8.49 -7.75
N ASN A 54 -22.72 8.17 -8.44
CA ASN A 54 -22.51 8.56 -9.84
C ASN A 54 -23.58 7.97 -10.76
N GLU A 55 -24.00 6.72 -10.54
CA GLU A 55 -25.11 6.11 -11.29
C GLU A 55 -26.42 6.86 -11.06
N TYR A 56 -26.74 7.24 -9.81
CA TYR A 56 -27.92 8.06 -9.53
C TYR A 56 -27.86 9.44 -10.18
N VAL A 57 -26.73 10.14 -10.04
CA VAL A 57 -26.53 11.50 -10.60
C VAL A 57 -26.61 11.48 -12.12
N SER A 58 -26.12 10.42 -12.78
CA SER A 58 -26.20 10.27 -14.24
C SER A 58 -27.62 10.23 -14.81
N LEU A 59 -28.64 9.99 -13.98
CA LEU A 59 -30.06 10.02 -14.38
C LEU A 59 -30.74 11.35 -14.10
N LEU A 60 -30.05 12.30 -13.48
CA LEU A 60 -30.56 13.65 -13.26
C LEU A 60 -30.51 14.43 -14.56
N THR A 61 -31.49 15.30 -14.76
CA THR A 61 -31.72 15.95 -16.05
C THR A 61 -31.28 17.40 -16.10
N SER A 62 -31.10 18.05 -14.96
CA SER A 62 -30.60 19.42 -14.89
C SER A 62 -29.34 19.53 -14.03
N GLU A 63 -28.53 20.55 -14.32
CA GLU A 63 -27.33 20.88 -13.55
C GLU A 63 -27.67 21.24 -12.11
N GLU A 64 -28.77 21.97 -11.87
CA GLU A 64 -29.21 22.30 -10.51
C GLU A 64 -29.57 21.06 -9.68
N GLU A 65 -30.15 20.03 -10.29
CA GLU A 65 -30.43 18.76 -9.60
C GLU A 65 -29.14 18.02 -9.24
N MET A 66 -28.15 18.02 -10.13
CA MET A 66 -26.85 17.41 -9.90
C MET A 66 -26.08 18.13 -8.78
N ASP A 67 -26.00 19.46 -8.87
CA ASP A 67 -25.34 20.31 -7.87
C ASP A 67 -26.00 20.19 -6.50
N GLY A 68 -27.32 20.01 -6.45
CA GLY A 68 -28.07 19.77 -5.21
C GLY A 68 -27.70 18.46 -4.50
N GLU A 69 -27.07 17.51 -5.19
CA GLU A 69 -26.69 16.21 -4.65
C GLU A 69 -25.20 16.16 -4.24
N GLU A 70 -24.39 17.12 -4.66
CA GLU A 70 -22.97 17.25 -4.27
C GLU A 70 -22.76 17.31 -2.74
N PRO A 71 -23.55 18.06 -1.94
CA PRO A 71 -23.40 18.07 -0.49
C PRO A 71 -23.57 16.68 0.14
N TRP A 72 -24.39 15.80 -0.46
CA TRP A 72 -24.62 14.47 0.06
C TRP A 72 -23.38 13.58 -0.04
N ILE A 73 -22.68 13.62 -1.18
CA ILE A 73 -21.47 12.81 -1.38
C ILE A 73 -20.26 13.43 -0.66
N SER A 74 -20.18 14.76 -0.63
CA SER A 74 -19.18 15.51 0.13
C SER A 74 -19.18 15.15 1.63
N GLU A 75 -20.35 15.04 2.27
CA GLU A 75 -20.47 14.61 3.67
C GLU A 75 -19.86 13.21 3.91
N VAL A 76 -20.10 12.27 2.99
CA VAL A 76 -19.57 10.91 3.09
C VAL A 76 -18.06 10.90 2.85
N TYR A 77 -17.58 11.70 1.90
CA TYR A 77 -16.17 11.87 1.61
C TYR A 77 -15.40 12.47 2.80
N ASP A 78 -15.97 13.47 3.48
CA ASP A 78 -15.38 14.04 4.69
C ASP A 78 -15.20 13.00 5.78
N SER A 79 -16.21 12.13 5.97
CA SER A 79 -16.13 11.00 6.88
C SER A 79 -15.00 10.02 6.49
N PHE A 80 -14.87 9.70 5.20
CA PHE A 80 -13.81 8.84 4.68
C PHE A 80 -12.42 9.45 4.87
N SER A 81 -12.27 10.74 4.54
CA SER A 81 -11.03 11.52 4.68
C SER A 81 -10.56 11.59 6.14
N ASN A 82 -11.49 11.81 7.07
CA ASN A 82 -11.17 11.80 8.50
C ASN A 82 -10.70 10.42 8.96
N SER A 83 -11.38 9.35 8.58
CA SER A 83 -10.95 7.99 8.91
C SER A 83 -9.60 7.62 8.29
N LYS A 84 -9.31 8.10 7.07
CA LYS A 84 -8.00 7.96 6.42
C LYS A 84 -6.88 8.57 7.26
N LYS A 85 -7.08 9.81 7.76
CA LYS A 85 -6.12 10.47 8.65
C LYS A 85 -5.90 9.66 9.94
N THR A 86 -6.99 9.19 10.55
CA THR A 86 -6.93 8.41 11.80
C THR A 86 -6.18 7.08 11.60
N PHE A 87 -6.46 6.36 10.51
CA PHE A 87 -5.78 5.12 10.14
C PHE A 87 -4.26 5.34 9.95
N PHE A 88 -3.86 6.33 9.14
CA PHE A 88 -2.44 6.57 8.89
C PHE A 88 -1.68 7.00 10.15
N ASN A 89 -2.32 7.78 11.02
CA ASN A 89 -1.75 8.15 12.32
C ASN A 89 -1.52 6.92 13.20
N PHE A 90 -2.51 6.02 13.28
CA PHE A 90 -2.40 4.76 14.00
C PHE A 90 -1.23 3.91 13.49
N MET A 91 -1.17 3.63 12.18
CA MET A 91 -0.09 2.81 11.57
C MET A 91 1.30 3.43 11.78
N LYS A 92 1.40 4.76 11.71
CA LYS A 92 2.64 5.49 11.99
C LYS A 92 3.08 5.33 13.46
N ASN A 93 2.14 5.31 14.40
CA ASN A 93 2.43 5.15 15.82
C ASN A 93 2.87 3.72 16.14
N CYS A 94 2.22 2.70 15.58
CA CYS A 94 2.66 1.31 15.71
C CYS A 94 4.09 1.13 15.19
N SER A 95 4.43 1.77 14.06
CA SER A 95 5.78 1.72 13.49
C SER A 95 6.86 2.41 14.34
N LYS A 96 6.47 3.36 15.20
CA LYS A 96 7.39 4.05 16.13
C LYS A 96 7.58 3.24 17.43
N ALA A 97 6.52 2.67 17.97
CA ALA A 97 6.58 1.84 19.18
C ALA A 97 7.56 0.66 19.02
N VAL A 98 7.55 0.00 17.85
CA VAL A 98 8.49 -1.08 17.52
C VAL A 98 9.97 -0.63 17.56
N LYS A 99 10.25 0.65 17.26
CA LYS A 99 11.63 1.20 17.30
C LYS A 99 12.08 1.56 18.71
N GLU A 100 11.16 1.93 19.60
CA GLU A 100 11.47 2.29 20.99
C GLU A 100 11.60 1.05 21.89
N GLU A 101 10.80 0.00 21.66
CA GLU A 101 10.94 -1.28 22.40
C GLU A 101 12.24 -2.04 22.04
N GLN A 102 12.80 -1.82 20.86
CA GLN A 102 14.11 -2.39 20.47
C GLN A 102 15.33 -1.64 21.05
N THR A 103 15.12 -0.57 21.83
CA THR A 103 16.21 0.16 22.52
C THR A 103 16.40 -0.20 24.00
N SER A 104 15.72 -1.24 24.51
CA SER A 104 15.98 -1.77 25.86
C SER A 104 16.07 -3.29 25.89
N VAL A 105 17.03 -3.85 25.14
CA VAL A 105 17.72 -5.09 25.55
C VAL A 105 19.21 -4.91 25.30
N ASP A 106 19.98 -5.26 26.32
CA ASP A 106 21.42 -5.10 26.50
C ASP A 106 22.33 -5.05 25.26
N THR A 107 23.22 -4.06 25.33
CA THR A 107 24.56 -4.05 24.76
C THR A 107 25.30 -5.38 24.94
N ALA A 108 25.35 -6.21 23.91
CA ALA A 108 26.44 -7.15 23.70
C ALA A 108 26.68 -7.38 22.20
N SER A 109 27.67 -6.68 21.65
CA SER A 109 28.38 -7.02 20.41
C SER A 109 27.50 -7.35 19.18
N ILE A 110 26.82 -6.35 18.61
CA ILE A 110 26.52 -6.42 17.18
C ILE A 110 27.86 -6.21 16.47
N LYS A 111 28.61 -7.29 16.26
CA LYS A 111 29.60 -7.34 15.19
C LYS A 111 28.85 -6.88 13.95
N ARG A 112 29.21 -5.71 13.41
CA ARG A 112 28.84 -5.35 12.03
C ARG A 112 29.11 -6.61 11.21
N PRO A 113 28.11 -7.19 10.54
CA PRO A 113 28.39 -8.29 9.64
C PRO A 113 29.43 -7.74 8.67
N ASP A 114 30.64 -8.27 8.75
CA ASP A 114 31.64 -8.05 7.72
C ASP A 114 30.91 -8.43 6.44
N ILE A 115 30.73 -7.46 5.56
CA ILE A 115 30.03 -7.64 4.30
C ILE A 115 30.96 -8.54 3.49
N GLN A 116 30.85 -9.85 3.75
CA GLN A 116 31.47 -10.85 2.91
C GLN A 116 30.91 -10.54 1.53
N LYS A 117 31.81 -10.16 0.62
CA LYS A 117 31.48 -9.86 -0.77
C LYS A 117 30.97 -11.15 -1.40
N LEU A 118 29.70 -11.47 -1.17
CA LEU A 118 28.97 -12.48 -1.88
C LEU A 118 29.05 -12.09 -3.35
N LYS A 119 29.70 -12.95 -4.15
CA LYS A 119 29.87 -12.78 -5.59
C LYS A 119 28.54 -13.06 -6.28
N MET A 120 27.62 -12.11 -6.17
CA MET A 120 26.37 -12.12 -6.92
C MET A 120 26.55 -11.39 -8.25
N PRO A 121 25.92 -11.88 -9.33
CA PRO A 121 25.86 -11.13 -10.58
C PRO A 121 25.12 -9.80 -10.37
N LEU A 122 25.66 -8.72 -10.95
CA LEU A 122 25.06 -7.38 -10.87
C LEU A 122 23.84 -7.30 -11.79
N PHE A 123 22.78 -6.62 -11.34
CA PHE A 123 21.59 -6.39 -12.15
C PHE A 123 21.47 -4.91 -12.50
N SER A 124 21.62 -4.54 -13.77
CA SER A 124 21.52 -3.14 -14.23
C SER A 124 20.21 -2.79 -14.95
N GLY A 125 19.34 -3.78 -15.19
CA GLY A 125 18.08 -3.61 -15.91
C GLY A 125 18.21 -3.36 -17.42
N SER A 126 19.40 -3.46 -18.00
CA SER A 126 19.61 -3.43 -19.46
C SER A 126 19.57 -4.82 -20.08
N GLN A 127 19.27 -4.87 -21.38
CA GLN A 127 19.18 -6.09 -22.20
C GLN A 127 20.51 -6.86 -22.35
N ASP A 128 21.61 -6.29 -21.84
CA ASP A 128 22.96 -6.88 -21.85
C ASP A 128 23.31 -7.65 -20.55
N ASN A 129 22.39 -7.79 -19.60
CA ASN A 129 22.66 -8.54 -18.36
C ASN A 129 22.41 -10.04 -18.53
N VAL A 130 23.37 -10.83 -18.03
CA VAL A 130 23.43 -12.30 -18.13
C VAL A 130 22.41 -13.02 -17.22
N ILE A 131 21.72 -12.32 -16.32
CA ILE A 131 20.73 -12.92 -15.40
C ILE A 131 19.38 -12.22 -15.50
N SER A 132 18.30 -13.01 -15.58
CA SER A 132 16.93 -12.48 -15.57
C SER A 132 16.57 -11.97 -14.17
N PHE A 133 15.60 -11.04 -14.09
CA PHE A 133 15.15 -10.49 -12.81
C PHE A 133 14.66 -11.57 -11.83
N ASN A 134 13.96 -12.59 -12.33
CA ASN A 134 13.46 -13.68 -11.50
C ASN A 134 14.59 -14.54 -10.95
N ASP A 135 15.62 -14.81 -11.76
CA ASP A 135 16.78 -15.58 -11.31
C ASP A 135 17.60 -14.80 -10.27
N PHE A 136 17.69 -13.48 -10.43
CA PHE A 136 18.31 -12.60 -9.44
C PHE A 136 17.54 -12.60 -8.11
N LEU A 137 16.21 -12.48 -8.14
CA LEU A 137 15.39 -12.48 -6.93
C LEU A 137 15.46 -13.82 -6.19
N ASN A 138 15.35 -14.94 -6.89
CA ASN A 138 15.46 -16.27 -6.29
C ASN A 138 16.82 -16.44 -5.59
N MET A 139 17.90 -16.05 -6.27
CA MET A 139 19.25 -16.15 -5.70
C MET A 139 19.48 -15.18 -4.53
N PHE A 140 18.85 -13.99 -4.57
CA PHE A 140 18.86 -13.06 -3.44
C PHE A 140 18.10 -13.61 -2.24
N ASP A 141 16.92 -14.21 -2.46
CA ASP A 141 16.10 -14.79 -1.41
C ASP A 141 16.77 -16.00 -0.76
N ASP A 142 17.41 -16.86 -1.56
CA ASP A 142 18.15 -18.02 -1.08
C ASP A 142 19.36 -17.63 -0.20
N LEU A 143 20.04 -16.53 -0.52
CA LEU A 143 21.27 -16.13 0.17
C LEU A 143 21.03 -15.12 1.31
N ILE A 144 20.07 -14.22 1.13
CA ILE A 144 19.91 -13.02 1.96
C ILE A 144 18.45 -12.80 2.37
N GLY A 145 17.49 -12.88 1.44
CA GLY A 145 16.08 -12.53 1.67
C GLY A 145 15.40 -13.41 2.73
N ASN A 146 15.63 -14.73 2.69
CA ASN A 146 15.09 -15.69 3.66
C ASN A 146 16.03 -15.95 4.85
N ASN A 147 17.23 -15.40 4.84
CA ASN A 147 18.21 -15.63 5.88
C ASN A 147 17.89 -14.77 7.13
N SER A 148 17.56 -15.43 8.24
CA SER A 148 17.22 -14.78 9.51
C SER A 148 18.43 -14.14 10.21
N ALA A 149 19.66 -14.44 9.77
CA ALA A 149 20.87 -13.83 10.29
C ALA A 149 21.02 -12.35 9.91
N TYR A 150 20.27 -11.88 8.89
CA TYR A 150 20.29 -10.48 8.46
C TYR A 150 19.03 -9.74 8.90
N SER A 151 19.20 -8.55 9.47
CA SER A 151 18.08 -7.64 9.73
C SER A 151 17.51 -7.10 8.42
N ASN A 152 16.23 -6.70 8.41
CA ASN A 152 15.59 -6.11 7.22
C ASN A 152 16.39 -4.92 6.66
N THR A 153 16.99 -4.11 7.52
CA THR A 153 17.89 -3.02 7.13
C THR A 153 19.16 -3.53 6.42
N ALA A 154 19.76 -4.61 6.92
CA ALA A 154 20.92 -5.22 6.27
C ALA A 154 20.54 -5.84 4.91
N LYS A 155 19.39 -6.54 4.83
CA LYS A 155 18.86 -7.09 3.57
C LYS A 155 18.66 -5.98 2.52
N LEU A 156 18.10 -4.83 2.91
CA LEU A 156 17.96 -3.67 2.02
C LEU A 156 19.31 -3.08 1.58
N MET A 157 20.30 -3.02 2.47
CA MET A 157 21.65 -2.57 2.10
C MET A 157 22.30 -3.51 1.09
N TYR A 158 22.16 -4.82 1.28
CA TYR A 158 22.63 -5.82 0.32
C TYR A 158 21.91 -5.69 -1.02
N LEU A 159 20.58 -5.62 -1.03
CA LEU A 159 19.80 -5.48 -2.25
C LEU A 159 20.27 -4.26 -3.07
N LYS A 160 20.38 -3.09 -2.42
CA LYS A 160 20.89 -1.86 -3.07
C LYS A 160 22.31 -2.02 -3.60
N SER A 161 23.16 -2.77 -2.91
CA SER A 161 24.55 -2.98 -3.34
C SER A 161 24.67 -3.76 -4.66
N TYR A 162 23.67 -4.58 -5.01
CA TYR A 162 23.68 -5.43 -6.21
C TYR A 162 22.90 -4.84 -7.39
N LEU A 163 22.12 -3.79 -7.15
CA LEU A 163 21.43 -3.03 -8.19
C LEU A 163 22.38 -2.00 -8.83
N ARG A 164 22.30 -1.84 -10.15
CA ARG A 164 23.04 -0.84 -10.94
C ARG A 164 22.12 -0.17 -11.96
N GLY A 165 22.60 0.90 -12.59
CA GLY A 165 21.90 1.55 -13.72
C GLY A 165 20.46 1.98 -13.39
N ASN A 166 19.56 1.83 -14.35
CA ASN A 166 18.15 2.21 -14.22
C ASN A 166 17.43 1.48 -13.08
N ALA A 167 17.90 0.29 -12.68
CA ALA A 167 17.33 -0.46 -11.55
C ALA A 167 17.70 0.15 -10.18
N LEU A 168 18.74 0.99 -10.12
CA LEU A 168 19.10 1.75 -8.93
C LEU A 168 18.42 3.13 -8.92
N ASP A 169 18.26 3.75 -10.09
CA ASP A 169 17.72 5.11 -10.25
C ASP A 169 16.19 5.17 -10.21
N THR A 170 15.50 4.08 -10.59
CA THR A 170 14.06 3.94 -10.36
C THR A 170 13.81 3.51 -8.91
N GLY A 171 13.73 4.50 -8.00
CA GLY A 171 13.02 4.32 -6.72
C GLY A 171 11.57 3.84 -6.95
N PRO A 172 10.86 3.35 -5.92
CA PRO A 172 9.70 2.45 -6.03
C PRO A 172 8.46 3.12 -6.66
N GLY A 173 8.53 3.39 -7.95
CA GLY A 173 7.42 3.67 -8.85
C GLY A 173 7.05 2.38 -9.56
N TRP A 174 6.59 1.40 -8.80
CA TRP A 174 6.04 0.16 -9.35
C TRP A 174 4.64 0.47 -9.88
N ALA A 175 4.55 0.80 -11.16
CA ALA A 175 3.27 0.83 -11.85
C ALA A 175 2.76 -0.61 -11.98
N ALA A 176 1.85 -1.01 -11.10
CA ALA A 176 1.10 -2.25 -11.24
C ALA A 176 0.20 -2.13 -12.48
N ASP A 177 0.58 -2.80 -13.56
CA ASP A 177 -0.32 -3.03 -14.68
C ASP A 177 -1.39 -4.03 -14.21
N GLN A 178 -2.62 -3.54 -14.04
CA GLN A 178 -3.75 -4.25 -13.44
C GLN A 178 -4.32 -5.37 -14.35
N ALA A 179 -3.67 -5.71 -15.46
CA ALA A 179 -4.21 -6.67 -16.43
C ALA A 179 -3.69 -8.10 -16.31
N THR A 180 -2.50 -8.37 -15.75
CA THR A 180 -1.89 -9.71 -15.86
C THR A 180 -1.14 -10.23 -14.63
N GLY A 181 -0.96 -9.44 -13.57
CA GLY A 181 -0.22 -9.90 -12.38
C GLY A 181 1.24 -10.28 -12.66
N GLN A 182 1.79 -9.88 -13.81
CA GLN A 182 3.20 -10.00 -14.13
C GLN A 182 3.88 -8.64 -13.98
N LEU A 183 5.05 -8.64 -13.31
CA LEU A 183 5.94 -7.49 -13.25
C LEU A 183 6.56 -7.28 -14.63
N THR A 184 6.12 -6.25 -15.35
CA THR A 184 6.72 -5.84 -16.63
C THR A 184 7.57 -4.58 -16.45
N CYS A 185 8.73 -4.56 -17.11
CA CYS A 185 9.55 -3.35 -17.20
C CYS A 185 8.77 -2.24 -17.90
N PRO A 186 8.92 -0.96 -17.49
CA PRO A 186 8.37 0.15 -18.25
C PRO A 186 8.96 0.11 -19.66
N ARG A 187 8.10 0.11 -20.68
CA ARG A 187 8.53 0.28 -22.07
C ARG A 187 9.40 1.53 -22.15
N ALA A 188 10.61 1.36 -22.68
CA ALA A 188 11.48 2.46 -23.05
C ALA A 188 10.69 3.45 -23.91
N ILE A 189 10.48 4.66 -23.40
CA ILE A 189 10.09 5.79 -24.25
C ILE A 189 11.26 5.96 -25.21
N THR A 190 11.02 5.61 -26.46
CA THR A 190 12.01 5.79 -27.51
C THR A 190 11.82 7.20 -28.05
N THR A 191 12.85 8.03 -27.84
CA THR A 191 13.08 9.39 -28.37
C THR A 191 12.22 10.52 -27.82
#